data_AF-A0A0F9GV13-F1
#
_entry.id   AF-A0A0F9GV13-F1
#
_cell.length_a   1.000
_cell.length_b   1.000
_cell.length_c   1.000
_cell.angle_alpha   90.00
_cell.angle_beta   90.00
_cell.angle_gamma   90.00
#
_symmetry.space_group_name_H-M   'P 1'
#
loop_
_entity.id
_entity.type
_entity.pdbx_description
1 polymer ?
#
loop_
_entity_poly.entity_id
_entity_poly.type
_entity_poly.pdbx_seq_one_letter_code
_entity_poly.pdbx_strand_id
1 'polypeptide(L)'
;MPWKTEDVEHHKKGLTTKQKDRWVRIANDALSACIENGGDDGSCAPRAIRVANSQFKADEVMGGMFQEIKDTGDFQLILPIGNYHSPWYGEFEISEETCEDMVANWEAKVLGERTPYIDTDHDGGAAMGWIKGLESRADGLYAQIEWTEPGRELLEKGLYKYFSAEIGDHMDIHTGLK
;
A
#
# COMPACT_ATOMS: atom_id res chain seq x y z
N MET A 1 -23.86 6.45 25.02
CA MET A 1 -24.62 5.71 23.97
C MET A 1 -23.63 5.08 23.01
N PRO A 2 -23.85 3.86 22.48
CA PRO A 2 -22.92 3.24 21.53
C PRO A 2 -22.89 4.01 20.20
N TRP A 3 -21.71 4.10 19.58
CA TRP A 3 -21.51 4.73 18.28
C TRP A 3 -22.05 3.89 17.14
N LYS A 4 -22.37 4.57 16.04
CA LYS A 4 -22.71 4.00 14.73
C LYS A 4 -21.73 4.49 13.67
N THR A 5 -21.81 3.91 12.48
CA THR A 5 -20.94 4.23 11.34
C THR A 5 -21.05 5.69 10.91
N GLU A 6 -22.22 6.30 11.08
CA GLU A 6 -22.48 7.72 10.82
C GLU A 6 -21.70 8.66 11.75
N ASP A 7 -21.36 8.23 12.97
CA ASP A 7 -20.63 9.04 13.94
C ASP A 7 -19.12 9.08 13.65
N VAL A 8 -18.61 8.10 12.88
CA VAL A 8 -17.17 7.86 12.74
C VAL A 8 -16.45 9.03 12.08
N GLU A 9 -17.04 9.65 11.06
CA GLU A 9 -16.41 10.78 10.35
C GLU A 9 -16.15 12.00 11.26
N HIS A 10 -16.91 12.15 12.33
CA HIS A 10 -16.67 13.21 13.31
C HIS A 10 -15.44 12.94 14.17
N HIS A 11 -15.06 11.66 14.35
CA HIS A 11 -13.99 11.22 15.25
C HIS A 11 -12.70 10.79 14.53
N LYS A 12 -12.83 10.27 13.31
CA LYS A 12 -11.71 9.82 12.45
C LYS A 12 -12.13 9.90 10.98
N LYS A 13 -11.56 10.88 10.27
CA LYS A 13 -11.86 11.14 8.87
C LYS A 13 -11.18 10.14 7.94
N GLY A 14 -11.80 9.92 6.77
CA GLY A 14 -11.19 9.22 5.65
C GLY A 14 -11.24 7.69 5.76
N LEU A 15 -12.01 7.15 6.70
CA LEU A 15 -12.21 5.71 6.79
C LEU A 15 -13.21 5.22 5.72
N THR A 16 -12.90 4.09 5.11
CA THR A 16 -13.84 3.36 4.24
C THR A 16 -15.02 2.80 5.04
N THR A 17 -16.10 2.39 4.36
CA THR A 17 -17.28 1.79 5.02
C THR A 17 -16.92 0.61 5.93
N LYS A 18 -16.07 -0.33 5.45
CA LYS A 18 -15.62 -1.48 6.26
C LYS A 18 -14.77 -1.05 7.46
N GLN A 19 -13.92 -0.03 7.29
CA GLN A 19 -13.12 0.50 8.40
C GLN A 19 -14.00 1.22 9.42
N LYS A 20 -15.07 1.92 9.00
CA LYS A 20 -16.07 2.51 9.89
C LYS A 20 -16.78 1.43 10.71
N ASP A 21 -17.19 0.33 10.10
CA ASP A 21 -17.78 -0.81 10.81
C ASP A 21 -16.83 -1.37 11.88
N ARG A 22 -15.55 -1.55 11.52
CA ARG A 22 -14.51 -2.04 12.44
C ARG A 22 -14.25 -1.03 13.57
N TRP A 23 -14.17 0.25 13.26
CA TRP A 23 -13.99 1.32 14.24
C TRP A 23 -15.13 1.33 15.25
N VAL A 24 -16.37 1.24 14.79
CA VAL A 24 -17.58 1.19 15.64
C VAL A 24 -17.54 0.01 16.61
N ARG A 25 -17.18 -1.17 16.12
CA ARG A 25 -17.03 -2.36 16.96
C ARG A 25 -16.01 -2.12 18.07
N ILE A 26 -14.80 -1.70 17.71
CA ILE A 26 -13.71 -1.46 18.67
C ILE A 26 -14.09 -0.39 19.70
N ALA A 27 -14.69 0.71 19.25
CA ALA A 27 -15.12 1.79 20.13
C ALA A 27 -16.18 1.31 21.13
N ASN A 28 -17.20 0.59 20.66
CA ASN A 28 -18.28 0.09 21.51
C ASN A 28 -17.81 -1.02 22.47
N ASP A 29 -16.90 -1.89 22.03
CA ASP A 29 -16.29 -2.92 22.88
C ASP A 29 -15.45 -2.27 23.99
N ALA A 30 -14.62 -1.28 23.65
CA ALA A 30 -13.80 -0.55 24.61
C ALA A 30 -14.64 0.25 25.62
N LEU A 31 -15.75 0.85 25.17
CA LEU A 31 -16.70 1.53 26.04
C LEU A 31 -17.35 0.56 27.02
N SER A 32 -17.85 -0.57 26.51
CA SER A 32 -18.53 -1.59 27.33
C SER A 32 -17.59 -2.16 28.38
N ALA A 33 -16.38 -2.54 28.00
CA ALA A 33 -15.37 -3.04 28.93
C ALA A 33 -15.01 -2.00 30.02
N CYS A 34 -14.96 -0.71 29.68
CA CYS A 34 -14.68 0.33 30.66
C CYS A 34 -15.83 0.52 31.66
N ILE A 35 -17.08 0.49 31.19
CA ILE A 35 -18.27 0.59 32.05
C ILE A 35 -18.36 -0.63 32.97
N GLU A 36 -18.10 -1.84 32.45
CA GLU A 36 -18.08 -3.08 33.24
C GLU A 36 -17.04 -3.05 34.37
N ASN A 37 -15.95 -2.31 34.17
CA ASN A 37 -14.92 -2.07 35.20
C ASN A 37 -15.24 -0.91 36.15
N GLY A 38 -16.50 -0.48 36.21
CA GLY A 38 -16.99 0.53 37.16
C GLY A 38 -16.77 1.98 36.72
N GLY A 39 -16.40 2.20 35.46
CA GLY A 39 -16.33 3.54 34.87
C GLY A 39 -17.70 4.12 34.50
N ASP A 40 -17.71 5.40 34.11
CA ASP A 40 -18.90 6.10 33.62
C ASP A 40 -18.71 6.58 32.17
N ASP A 41 -19.80 6.98 31.52
CA ASP A 41 -19.77 7.42 30.11
C ASP A 41 -18.82 8.61 29.89
N GLY A 42 -18.73 9.54 30.85
CA GLY A 42 -17.87 10.73 30.76
C GLY A 42 -16.37 10.41 30.75
N SER A 43 -15.95 9.38 31.49
CA SER A 43 -14.56 8.93 31.54
C SER A 43 -14.24 7.85 30.50
N CYS A 44 -15.19 6.98 30.19
CA CYS A 44 -15.02 5.85 29.29
C CYS A 44 -15.14 6.25 27.81
N ALA A 45 -16.06 7.14 27.44
CA ALA A 45 -16.28 7.45 26.03
C ALA A 45 -15.05 8.09 25.35
N PRO A 46 -14.37 9.09 25.96
CA PRO A 46 -13.14 9.63 25.38
C PRO A 46 -12.00 8.61 25.29
N ARG A 47 -11.94 7.65 26.22
CA ARG A 47 -10.95 6.56 26.20
C ARG A 47 -11.23 5.59 25.05
N ALA A 48 -12.48 5.18 24.88
CA ALA A 48 -12.91 4.30 23.82
C ALA A 48 -12.63 4.89 22.43
N ILE A 49 -12.93 6.18 22.22
CA ILE A 49 -12.59 6.88 20.97
C ILE A 49 -11.07 6.85 20.71
N ARG A 50 -10.24 7.12 21.74
CA ARG A 50 -8.78 7.05 21.59
C ARG A 50 -8.28 5.65 21.24
N VAL A 51 -8.84 4.62 21.87
CA VAL A 51 -8.52 3.22 21.57
C VAL A 51 -8.91 2.89 20.13
N ALA A 52 -10.11 3.26 19.70
CA ALA A 52 -10.53 3.03 18.31
C ALA A 52 -9.65 3.78 17.32
N ASN A 53 -9.36 5.06 17.56
CA ASN A 53 -8.51 5.87 16.70
C ASN A 53 -7.06 5.35 16.59
N SER A 54 -6.51 4.74 17.65
CA SER A 54 -5.15 4.21 17.63
C SER A 54 -5.00 2.98 16.74
N GLN A 55 -6.10 2.31 16.38
CA GLN A 55 -6.13 1.17 15.48
C GLN A 55 -6.10 1.56 13.99
N PHE A 56 -6.09 2.86 13.69
CA PHE A 56 -6.08 3.38 12.32
C PHE A 56 -5.09 4.54 12.22
N LYS A 57 -3.89 4.25 11.75
CA LYS A 57 -2.87 5.30 11.55
C LYS A 57 -3.21 6.15 10.32
N ALA A 58 -2.78 7.41 10.30
CA ALA A 58 -3.11 8.35 9.21
C ALA A 58 -2.46 7.94 7.87
N ASP A 59 -1.39 7.18 7.99
CA ASP A 59 -0.49 6.61 7.00
C ASP A 59 -1.05 5.34 6.34
N GLU A 60 -1.95 4.59 7.02
CA GLU A 60 -2.54 3.35 6.50
C GLU A 60 -3.70 3.55 5.52
N VAL A 61 -4.21 4.77 5.38
CA VAL A 61 -5.47 5.03 4.65
C VAL A 61 -5.25 5.11 3.13
N MET A 62 -3.99 5.31 2.71
CA MET A 62 -3.55 5.15 1.32
C MET A 62 -2.09 4.69 1.26
N GLY A 63 -1.21 5.08 2.18
CA GLY A 63 0.24 5.07 2.04
C GLY A 63 1.00 3.76 2.32
N GLY A 64 0.33 2.62 2.49
CA GLY A 64 1.04 1.35 2.68
C GLY A 64 1.79 0.92 1.42
N MET A 65 1.07 0.89 0.28
CA MET A 65 1.61 0.35 -0.97
C MET A 65 2.35 1.40 -1.82
N PHE A 66 2.03 2.69 -1.63
CA PHE A 66 2.57 3.76 -2.46
C PHE A 66 3.86 4.33 -1.85
N GLN A 67 4.99 3.97 -2.44
CA GLN A 67 6.28 4.55 -2.08
C GLN A 67 6.50 5.88 -2.77
N GLU A 68 6.90 6.89 -1.98
CA GLU A 68 7.29 8.18 -2.53
C GLU A 68 8.63 8.06 -3.27
N ILE A 69 8.65 8.50 -4.51
CA ILE A 69 9.83 8.64 -5.35
C ILE A 69 10.58 9.88 -4.86
N LYS A 70 11.70 9.65 -4.19
CA LYS A 70 12.48 10.72 -3.55
C LYS A 70 13.38 11.45 -4.54
N ASP A 71 13.81 10.76 -5.59
CA ASP A 71 14.73 11.26 -6.61
C ASP A 71 14.67 10.43 -7.90
N THR A 72 15.49 10.79 -8.89
CA THR A 72 15.68 10.04 -10.15
C THR A 72 16.96 9.22 -10.14
N GLY A 73 17.37 8.75 -8.95
CA GLY A 73 18.47 7.81 -8.80
C GLY A 73 18.15 6.45 -9.41
N ASP A 74 19.20 5.66 -9.63
CA ASP A 74 19.11 4.42 -10.40
C ASP A 74 18.25 3.35 -9.71
N PHE A 75 18.35 3.19 -8.39
CA PHE A 75 17.60 2.19 -7.65
C PHE A 75 16.50 2.81 -6.82
N GLN A 76 15.25 2.43 -7.09
CA GLN A 76 14.09 2.89 -6.33
C GLN A 76 13.37 1.73 -5.66
N LEU A 77 12.93 1.94 -4.42
CA LEU A 77 12.06 1.00 -3.71
C LEU A 77 10.67 1.02 -4.35
N ILE A 78 10.25 -0.10 -4.93
CA ILE A 78 8.97 -0.21 -5.65
C ILE A 78 7.94 -1.06 -4.90
N LEU A 79 8.39 -2.01 -4.08
CA LEU A 79 7.54 -2.87 -3.24
C LEU A 79 8.19 -3.05 -1.87
N PRO A 80 7.81 -2.26 -0.86
CA PRO A 80 8.31 -2.46 0.50
C PRO A 80 7.80 -3.75 1.09
N ILE A 81 8.60 -4.35 1.96
CA ILE A 81 8.13 -5.44 2.81
C ILE A 81 7.13 -4.90 3.82
N GLY A 82 5.99 -5.59 3.96
CA GLY A 82 4.94 -5.15 4.85
C GLY A 82 3.64 -5.94 4.72
N ASN A 83 2.76 -5.69 5.69
CA ASN A 83 1.38 -6.17 5.66
C ASN A 83 0.49 -5.01 5.23
N TYR A 84 -0.36 -5.26 4.25
CA TYR A 84 -1.16 -4.24 3.58
C TYR A 84 -2.64 -4.57 3.59
N HIS A 85 -3.45 -3.52 3.67
CA HIS A 85 -4.90 -3.61 3.57
C HIS A 85 -5.36 -2.63 2.49
N SER A 86 -5.91 -3.16 1.39
CA SER A 86 -6.46 -2.36 0.30
C SER A 86 -7.96 -2.62 0.17
N PRO A 87 -8.79 -1.58 -0.06
CA PRO A 87 -10.19 -1.76 -0.43
C PRO A 87 -10.38 -2.57 -1.72
N TRP A 88 -9.37 -2.56 -2.60
CA TRP A 88 -9.38 -3.18 -3.92
C TRP A 88 -8.78 -4.59 -3.92
N TYR A 89 -7.65 -4.77 -3.24
CA TYR A 89 -6.89 -6.03 -3.23
C TYR A 89 -7.11 -6.89 -1.98
N GLY A 90 -7.81 -6.38 -0.97
CA GLY A 90 -7.97 -7.07 0.30
C GLY A 90 -6.71 -6.98 1.17
N GLU A 91 -6.53 -7.95 2.06
CA GLU A 91 -5.34 -8.07 2.89
C GLU A 91 -4.29 -8.87 2.15
N PHE A 92 -3.05 -8.38 2.10
CA PHE A 92 -1.93 -9.08 1.48
C PHE A 92 -0.63 -8.71 2.17
N GLU A 93 0.37 -9.59 2.03
CA GLU A 93 1.70 -9.42 2.58
C GLU A 93 2.71 -9.37 1.43
N ILE A 94 3.67 -8.45 1.54
CA ILE A 94 4.91 -8.49 0.78
C ILE A 94 5.99 -8.94 1.75
N SER A 95 6.47 -10.18 1.59
CA SER A 95 7.52 -10.77 2.41
C SER A 95 8.89 -10.66 1.72
N GLU A 96 9.96 -10.97 2.46
CA GLU A 96 11.30 -11.16 1.90
C GLU A 96 11.29 -12.22 0.79
N GLU A 97 10.64 -13.36 1.04
CA GLU A 97 10.43 -14.44 0.06
C GLU A 97 9.72 -13.92 -1.21
N THR A 98 8.70 -13.06 -1.07
CA THR A 98 8.02 -12.45 -2.23
C THR A 98 8.99 -11.64 -3.07
N CYS A 99 9.89 -10.89 -2.44
CA CYS A 99 10.88 -10.07 -3.14
C CYS A 99 11.97 -10.94 -3.79
N GLU A 100 12.43 -11.99 -3.11
CA GLU A 100 13.38 -12.97 -3.64
C GLU A 100 12.82 -13.71 -4.86
N ASP A 101 11.56 -14.14 -4.81
CA ASP A 101 10.88 -14.80 -5.92
C ASP A 101 10.76 -13.88 -7.15
N MET A 102 10.49 -12.59 -6.94
CA MET A 102 10.44 -11.62 -8.05
C MET A 102 11.81 -11.44 -8.71
N VAL A 103 12.89 -11.41 -7.92
CA VAL A 103 14.27 -11.38 -8.46
C VAL A 103 14.58 -12.67 -9.22
N ALA A 104 14.25 -13.84 -8.66
CA ALA A 104 14.46 -15.12 -9.32
C ALA A 104 13.70 -15.21 -10.66
N ASN A 105 12.46 -14.75 -10.70
CA ASN A 105 11.64 -14.69 -11.92
C ASN A 105 12.22 -13.74 -12.97
N TRP A 106 12.79 -12.61 -12.54
CA TRP A 106 13.49 -11.68 -13.42
C TRP A 106 14.72 -12.34 -14.05
N GLU A 107 15.57 -12.97 -13.25
CA GLU A 107 16.78 -13.66 -13.71
C GLU A 107 16.46 -14.84 -14.65
N ALA A 108 15.39 -15.57 -14.34
CA ALA A 108 14.88 -16.66 -15.17
C ALA A 108 14.17 -16.18 -16.45
N LYS A 109 13.99 -14.86 -16.62
CA LYS A 109 13.25 -14.25 -17.74
C LYS A 109 11.85 -14.83 -17.91
N VAL A 110 11.09 -14.93 -16.82
CA VAL A 110 9.70 -15.44 -16.87
C VAL A 110 8.83 -14.63 -17.84
N LEU A 111 9.08 -13.32 -17.99
CA LEU A 111 8.40 -12.46 -18.96
C LEU A 111 9.00 -12.52 -20.38
N GLY A 112 9.98 -13.39 -20.62
CA GLY A 112 10.72 -13.49 -21.88
C GLY A 112 11.53 -12.23 -22.19
N GLU A 113 11.35 -11.70 -23.41
CA GLU A 113 12.02 -10.47 -23.87
C GLU A 113 11.23 -9.20 -23.51
N ARG A 114 10.10 -9.32 -22.80
CA ARG A 114 9.34 -8.14 -22.38
C ARG A 114 10.12 -7.39 -21.31
N THR A 115 10.29 -6.09 -21.51
CA THR A 115 10.89 -5.19 -20.51
C THR A 115 9.77 -4.41 -19.82
N PRO A 116 9.51 -4.64 -18.51
CA PRO A 116 8.62 -3.81 -17.73
C PRO A 116 9.05 -2.34 -17.74
N TYR A 117 8.08 -1.44 -17.70
CA TYR A 117 8.30 0.00 -17.71
C TYR A 117 7.33 0.69 -16.75
N ILE A 118 7.67 1.93 -16.42
CA ILE A 118 6.85 2.82 -15.61
C ILE A 118 6.07 3.70 -16.58
N ASP A 119 4.76 3.75 -16.43
CA ASP A 119 3.88 4.68 -17.11
C ASP A 119 3.24 5.66 -16.11
N THR A 120 2.42 6.57 -16.62
CA THR A 120 1.59 7.45 -15.81
C THR A 120 0.19 6.88 -15.70
N ASP A 121 -0.33 6.79 -14.47
CA ASP A 121 -1.74 6.49 -14.20
C ASP A 121 -2.27 5.15 -14.78
N HIS A 122 -1.38 4.16 -15.01
CA HIS A 122 -1.72 2.85 -15.56
C HIS A 122 -2.38 2.91 -16.95
N ASP A 123 -1.99 3.89 -17.78
CA ASP A 123 -2.57 4.11 -19.10
C ASP A 123 -1.97 3.22 -20.21
N GLY A 124 -0.88 2.49 -19.92
CA GLY A 124 -0.13 1.69 -20.89
C GLY A 124 0.51 2.53 -21.99
N GLY A 125 0.72 3.82 -21.73
CA GLY A 125 1.18 4.84 -22.66
C GLY A 125 2.70 4.88 -22.80
N ALA A 126 3.26 6.08 -22.74
CA ALA A 126 4.69 6.27 -22.90
C ALA A 126 5.47 5.85 -21.65
N ALA A 127 6.63 5.23 -21.85
CA ALA A 127 7.51 4.86 -20.74
C ALA A 127 8.19 6.10 -20.11
N MET A 128 7.90 6.35 -18.84
CA MET A 128 8.57 7.32 -17.97
C MET A 128 9.89 6.77 -17.41
N GLY A 129 10.02 5.45 -17.35
CA GLY A 129 11.28 4.79 -17.01
C GLY A 129 11.24 3.32 -17.42
N TRP A 130 12.40 2.76 -17.74
CA TRP A 130 12.54 1.35 -18.07
C TRP A 130 13.15 0.60 -16.89
N ILE A 131 12.52 -0.49 -16.46
CA ILE A 131 13.10 -1.36 -15.44
C ILE A 131 14.19 -2.21 -16.11
N LYS A 132 15.41 -2.15 -15.56
CA LYS A 132 16.60 -2.84 -16.08
C LYS A 132 17.09 -3.96 -15.16
N GLY A 133 16.59 -4.02 -13.93
CA GLY A 133 16.98 -5.02 -12.95
C GLY A 133 16.12 -4.92 -11.71
N LEU A 134 16.10 -6.01 -10.95
CA LEU A 134 15.49 -6.08 -9.62
C LEU A 134 16.54 -6.48 -8.59
N GLU A 135 16.40 -5.96 -7.37
CA GLU A 135 17.24 -6.31 -6.24
C GLU A 135 16.37 -6.44 -4.98
N SER A 136 16.44 -7.58 -4.30
CA SER A 136 15.81 -7.75 -3.00
C SER A 136 16.74 -7.15 -1.93
N ARG A 137 16.21 -6.26 -1.09
CA ARG A 137 16.90 -5.64 0.03
C ARG A 137 16.11 -5.83 1.32
N ALA A 138 16.75 -5.52 2.44
CA ALA A 138 16.18 -5.74 3.78
C ALA A 138 14.81 -5.04 4.01
N ASP A 139 14.52 -3.97 3.28
CA ASP A 139 13.27 -3.20 3.36
C ASP A 139 12.31 -3.40 2.16
N GLY A 140 12.70 -4.20 1.17
CA GLY A 140 11.83 -4.60 0.06
C GLY A 140 12.51 -4.72 -1.30
N LEU A 141 11.69 -4.76 -2.35
CA LEU A 141 12.14 -4.90 -3.72
C LEU A 141 12.50 -3.53 -4.33
N TYR A 142 13.72 -3.45 -4.83
CA TYR A 142 14.21 -2.32 -5.60
C TYR A 142 14.21 -2.63 -7.08
N ALA A 143 13.82 -1.65 -7.89
CA ALA A 143 14.02 -1.67 -9.33
C ALA A 143 15.16 -0.74 -9.73
N GLN A 144 16.06 -1.23 -10.59
CA GLN A 144 16.98 -0.38 -11.32
C GLN A 144 16.22 0.26 -12.48
N ILE A 145 16.10 1.58 -12.47
CA ILE A 145 15.29 2.34 -13.43
C ILE A 145 16.19 3.21 -14.29
N GLU A 146 16.11 2.99 -15.59
CA GLU A 146 16.59 3.95 -16.58
C GLU A 146 15.48 4.96 -16.87
N TRP A 147 15.53 6.10 -16.20
CA TRP A 147 14.56 7.18 -16.37
C TRP A 147 14.64 7.81 -17.75
N THR A 148 13.49 7.97 -18.40
CA THR A 148 13.38 8.77 -19.63
C THR A 148 13.34 10.26 -19.29
N GLU A 149 13.65 11.12 -20.25
CA GLU A 149 13.56 12.57 -20.09
C GLU A 149 12.18 13.04 -19.57
N PRO A 150 11.03 12.62 -20.14
CA PRO A 150 9.73 13.02 -19.61
C PRO A 150 9.48 12.49 -18.19
N GLY A 151 9.93 11.27 -17.86
CA GLY A 151 9.82 10.75 -16.50
C GLY A 151 10.57 11.59 -15.48
N ARG A 152 11.81 12.00 -15.79
CA ARG A 152 12.58 12.91 -14.92
C ARG A 152 11.86 14.24 -14.75
N GLU A 153 11.37 14.83 -15.83
CA GLU A 153 10.67 16.13 -15.80
C GLU A 153 9.42 16.09 -14.92
N LEU A 154 8.62 15.03 -15.00
CA LEU A 154 7.42 14.84 -14.17
C LEU A 154 7.76 14.78 -12.67
N LEU A 155 8.84 14.08 -12.32
CA LEU A 155 9.30 13.92 -10.94
C LEU A 155 9.92 15.22 -10.40
N GLU A 156 10.79 15.86 -11.17
CA GLU A 156 11.45 17.13 -10.79
C GLU A 156 10.43 18.26 -10.58
N LYS A 157 9.37 18.30 -11.39
CA LYS A 157 8.26 19.25 -11.23
C LYS A 157 7.27 18.84 -10.13
N GLY A 158 7.43 17.66 -9.55
CA GLY A 158 6.56 17.13 -8.50
C GLY A 158 5.13 16.84 -8.96
N LEU A 159 4.94 16.60 -10.27
CA LEU A 159 3.64 16.23 -10.86
C LEU A 159 3.28 14.79 -10.54
N TYR A 160 4.28 13.92 -10.41
CA TYR A 160 4.17 12.56 -9.94
C TYR A 160 5.17 12.35 -8.80
N LYS A 161 4.80 11.50 -7.84
CA LYS A 161 5.60 11.28 -6.64
C LYS A 161 5.50 9.87 -6.08
N TYR A 162 4.63 9.01 -6.60
CA TYR A 162 4.36 7.72 -5.97
C TYR A 162 4.43 6.58 -6.98
N PHE A 163 4.96 5.43 -6.56
CA PHE A 163 4.83 4.18 -7.31
C PHE A 163 3.55 3.44 -6.96
N SER A 164 2.94 2.84 -7.98
CA SER A 164 1.85 1.87 -7.87
C SER A 164 2.26 0.61 -8.62
N ALA A 165 3.01 -0.26 -7.95
CA ALA A 165 3.48 -1.49 -8.57
C ALA A 165 2.30 -2.46 -8.77
N GLU A 166 2.11 -2.94 -9.99
CA GLU A 166 1.21 -4.04 -10.30
C GLU A 166 2.00 -5.36 -10.29
N ILE A 167 1.56 -6.30 -9.47
CA ILE A 167 2.13 -7.65 -9.37
C ILE A 167 1.03 -8.69 -9.56
N GLY A 168 1.37 -9.81 -10.17
CA GLY A 168 0.44 -10.91 -10.37
C GLY A 168 1.07 -12.09 -11.09
N ASP A 169 0.29 -13.16 -11.21
CA ASP A 169 0.69 -14.37 -11.93
C ASP A 169 0.99 -14.04 -13.39
N HIS A 170 2.04 -14.65 -13.92
CA HIS A 170 2.29 -14.64 -15.36
C HIS A 170 1.67 -15.89 -16.01
N MET A 171 1.20 -15.74 -17.25
CA MET A 171 0.92 -16.87 -18.12
C MET A 171 1.61 -16.59 -19.44
N ASP A 172 2.47 -17.50 -19.87
CA ASP A 172 3.16 -17.38 -21.14
C ASP A 172 2.14 -17.44 -22.28
N ILE A 173 2.12 -16.41 -23.12
CA ILE A 173 1.10 -16.26 -24.17
C ILE A 173 1.27 -17.24 -25.34
N HIS A 174 2.42 -17.90 -25.45
CA HIS A 174 2.73 -18.84 -26.53
C HIS A 174 2.45 -20.28 -26.14
N THR A 175 2.66 -20.62 -24.86
CA THR A 175 2.56 -21.99 -24.32
C THR A 175 1.36 -22.18 -23.40
N GLY A 176 0.82 -21.10 -22.82
CA GLY A 176 -0.27 -21.15 -21.85
C GLY A 176 0.13 -21.68 -20.47
N LEU A 177 1.43 -21.88 -20.23
CA LEU A 177 1.95 -22.27 -18.92
C LEU A 177 1.92 -21.06 -17.97
N LYS A 178 1.48 -21.33 -16.75
CA LYS A 178 1.59 -20.40 -15.63
C LYS A 178 2.92 -20.59 -14.92
#